data_AF-A0ABD0QA59-F1
#
_entry.id   AF-A0ABD0QA59-F1
#
_cell.length_a   1.000
_cell.length_b   1.000
_cell.length_c   1.000
_cell.angle_alpha   90.00
_cell.angle_beta   90.00
_cell.angle_gamma   90.00
#
_symmetry.space_group_name_H-M   'P 1'
#
loop_
_entity.id
_entity.type
_entity.pdbx_description
1 polymer ?
#
loop_
_entity_poly.entity_id
_entity_poly.type
_entity_poly.pdbx_seq_one_letter_code
_entity_poly.pdbx_strand_id
1 'polypeptide(L)'
;IGFTTDPRMARSSPYPTDVARVVNAPIFHVNADDPEAVMYVCNVAAEWRATFHKDVVVDLVSYRRNGHNEMDEPMFTQPLMYKQIKKQKPVLQKYAEKLIAEGAVSRQEYE
;
A
#
# COMPACT_ATOMS: atom_id res chain seq x y z
N ILE A 1 -7.05 7.71 2.39
CA ILE A 1 -8.45 8.18 2.57
C ILE A 1 -8.92 7.67 3.92
N GLY A 2 -9.60 8.49 4.72
CA GLY A 2 -10.25 8.04 5.97
C GLY A 2 -11.74 8.34 5.89
N PHE A 3 -12.60 7.31 5.91
CA PHE A 3 -14.01 7.44 5.51
C PHE A 3 -14.17 8.14 4.14
N THR A 4 -14.60 9.41 4.15
CA THR A 4 -14.74 10.32 3.00
C THR A 4 -13.73 11.47 3.02
N THR A 5 -12.76 11.48 3.93
CA THR A 5 -11.78 12.57 4.08
C THR A 5 -10.54 12.33 3.23
N ASP A 6 -10.20 13.33 2.41
CA ASP A 6 -8.97 13.36 1.61
C ASP A 6 -7.73 13.50 2.53
N PRO A 7 -6.62 12.80 2.23
CA PRO A 7 -5.35 12.95 2.95
C PRO A 7 -4.92 14.39 3.25
N ARG A 8 -5.15 15.33 2.32
CA ARG A 8 -4.79 16.75 2.44
C ARG A 8 -5.57 17.48 3.54
N MET A 9 -6.74 16.96 3.91
CA MET A 9 -7.59 17.50 4.97
C MET A 9 -7.42 16.77 6.30
N ALA A 10 -6.68 15.66 6.33
CA ALA A 10 -6.55 14.80 7.49
C ALA A 10 -5.30 15.05 8.34
N ARG A 11 -4.30 15.77 7.80
CA ARG A 11 -3.02 16.03 8.45
C ARG A 11 -2.37 17.31 7.95
N SER A 12 -1.45 17.85 8.75
CA SER A 12 -0.67 19.04 8.43
C SER A 12 0.75 18.73 7.92
N SER A 13 1.02 17.47 7.58
CA SER A 13 2.32 17.00 7.10
C SER A 13 2.19 16.18 5.81
N PRO A 14 3.25 16.03 5.00
CA PRO A 14 3.18 15.29 3.75
C PRO A 14 2.75 13.83 3.90
N TYR A 15 3.28 13.12 4.91
CA TYR A 15 3.09 11.68 5.08
C TYR A 15 2.32 11.35 6.35
N PRO A 16 1.49 10.28 6.34
CA PRO A 16 0.82 9.80 7.55
C PRO A 16 1.80 9.29 8.61
N THR A 17 3.04 8.99 8.22
CA THR A 17 4.10 8.46 9.08
C THR A 17 5.01 9.52 9.69
N ASP A 18 4.81 10.81 9.41
CA ASP A 18 5.70 11.87 9.91
C ASP A 18 5.72 11.97 11.44
N VAL A 19 4.70 11.44 12.14
CA VAL A 19 4.70 11.28 13.59
C VAL A 19 5.88 10.43 14.09
N ALA A 20 6.36 9.47 13.31
CA ALA A 20 7.50 8.61 13.66
C ALA A 20 8.84 9.37 13.64
N ARG A 21 8.90 10.54 13.00
CA ARG A 21 10.09 11.41 13.02
C ARG A 21 10.38 11.97 14.41
N VAL A 22 9.37 12.06 15.29
CA VAL A 22 9.55 12.51 16.68
C VAL A 22 10.57 11.66 17.44
N VAL A 23 10.65 10.37 17.11
CA VAL A 23 11.61 9.42 17.71
C VAL A 23 12.77 9.06 16.77
N ASN A 24 12.90 9.77 15.65
CA ASN A 24 13.88 9.49 14.59
C ASN A 24 13.85 8.02 14.11
N ALA A 25 12.67 7.40 14.07
CA ALA A 25 12.51 6.07 13.49
C ALA A 25 12.74 6.15 11.97
N PRO A 26 13.44 5.18 11.35
CA PRO A 26 13.48 5.08 9.90
C PRO A 26 12.07 4.84 9.33
N ILE A 27 11.79 5.46 8.19
CA ILE A 27 10.51 5.37 7.51
C ILE A 27 10.76 4.92 6.07
N PHE A 28 10.11 3.84 5.67
CA PHE A 28 10.10 3.36 4.29
C PHE A 28 8.71 3.55 3.69
N HIS A 29 8.63 4.26 2.57
CA HIS A 29 7.39 4.37 1.79
C HIS A 29 7.50 3.44 0.60
N VAL A 30 6.55 2.50 0.47
CA VAL A 30 6.60 1.47 -0.58
C VAL A 30 5.25 1.35 -1.26
N ASN A 31 5.28 1.16 -2.58
CA ASN A 31 4.08 0.96 -3.39
C ASN A 31 3.56 -0.46 -3.18
N ALA A 32 2.33 -0.59 -2.68
CA ALA A 32 1.71 -1.89 -2.44
C ALA A 32 1.40 -2.68 -3.72
N ASP A 33 1.40 -2.04 -4.89
CA ASP A 33 1.28 -2.73 -6.19
C ASP A 33 2.58 -3.46 -6.61
N ASP A 34 3.67 -3.35 -5.84
CA ASP A 34 4.92 -4.09 -6.03
C ASP A 34 5.20 -5.01 -4.82
N PRO A 35 4.71 -6.27 -4.84
CA PRO A 35 4.86 -7.20 -3.72
C PRO A 35 6.33 -7.53 -3.38
N GLU A 36 7.23 -7.53 -4.36
CA GLU A 36 8.65 -7.82 -4.14
C GLU A 36 9.34 -6.68 -3.39
N ALA A 37 9.08 -5.43 -3.79
CA ALA A 37 9.58 -4.26 -3.08
C ALA A 37 9.03 -4.19 -1.64
N VAL A 38 7.75 -4.53 -1.45
CA VAL A 38 7.14 -4.63 -0.12
C VAL A 38 7.87 -5.66 0.73
N MET A 39 8.09 -6.86 0.20
CA MET A 39 8.81 -7.92 0.93
C MET A 39 10.23 -7.50 1.29
N TYR A 40 10.96 -6.87 0.37
CA TYR A 40 12.30 -6.37 0.61
C TYR A 40 12.32 -5.34 1.76
N VAL A 41 11.44 -4.33 1.71
CA VAL A 41 11.36 -3.30 2.75
C VAL A 41 10.97 -3.88 4.11
N CYS A 42 10.03 -4.84 4.13
CA CYS A 42 9.65 -5.54 5.36
C CYS A 42 10.82 -6.32 5.97
N ASN A 43 11.64 -6.98 5.15
CA ASN A 43 12.84 -7.67 5.63
C ASN A 43 13.86 -6.70 6.23
N VAL A 44 14.15 -5.59 5.54
CA VAL A 44 15.05 -4.54 6.05
C VAL A 44 14.53 -3.95 7.37
N ALA A 45 13.22 -3.71 7.48
CA ALA A 45 12.61 -3.22 8.71
C ALA A 45 12.71 -4.24 9.86
N ALA A 46 12.48 -5.52 9.58
CA ALA A 46 12.63 -6.59 10.56
C ALA A 46 14.09 -6.70 11.05
N GLU A 47 15.06 -6.65 10.13
CA GLU A 47 16.49 -6.65 10.45
C GLU A 47 16.90 -5.43 11.29
N TRP A 48 16.41 -4.24 10.96
CA TRP A 48 16.63 -3.02 11.76
C TRP A 48 16.13 -3.21 13.20
N ARG A 49 14.90 -3.73 13.34
CA ARG A 49 14.29 -3.96 14.65
C ARG A 49 15.08 -5.00 15.45
N ALA A 50 15.54 -6.08 14.81
CA ALA A 50 16.33 -7.13 15.44
C ALA A 50 17.73 -6.65 15.86
N THR A 51 18.36 -5.80 15.05
CA THR A 51 19.74 -5.33 15.28
C THR A 51 19.80 -4.21 16.30
N PHE A 52 18.91 -3.21 16.16
CA PHE A 52 19.01 -1.97 16.94
C PHE A 52 17.98 -1.88 18.06
N HIS A 53 16.97 -2.75 18.07
CA HIS A 53 15.86 -2.71 19.02
C HIS A 53 15.19 -1.32 19.09
N LYS A 54 15.14 -0.64 17.94
CA LYS A 54 14.47 0.66 17.75
C LYS A 54 13.26 0.52 16.85
N ASP A 55 12.40 1.52 16.89
CA ASP A 55 11.21 1.58 16.04
C ASP A 55 11.62 1.82 14.58
N VAL A 56 10.80 1.32 13.67
CA VAL A 56 10.89 1.48 12.21
C VAL A 56 9.47 1.43 11.66
N VAL A 57 9.18 2.24 10.65
CA VAL A 57 7.83 2.36 10.08
C VAL A 57 7.87 2.04 8.59
N VAL A 58 6.94 1.18 8.16
CA VAL A 58 6.69 0.89 6.75
C VAL A 58 5.33 1.47 6.37
N ASP A 59 5.34 2.43 5.46
CA ASP A 59 4.14 3.03 4.85
C ASP A 59 3.79 2.28 3.56
N LEU A 60 2.80 1.41 3.65
CA LEU A 60 2.24 0.66 2.52
C LEU A 60 1.25 1.53 1.74
N VAL A 61 1.76 2.22 0.72
CA VAL A 61 0.94 3.11 -0.11
C VAL A 61 0.04 2.27 -1.01
N SER A 62 -1.26 2.30 -0.72
CA SER A 62 -2.27 1.46 -1.36
C SER A 62 -3.57 2.25 -1.62
N TYR A 63 -4.61 1.54 -2.08
CA TYR A 63 -5.93 2.10 -2.32
C TYR A 63 -7.02 1.19 -1.72
N ARG A 64 -8.19 1.77 -1.43
CA ARG A 64 -9.38 1.04 -1.00
C ARG A 64 -10.29 0.79 -2.20
N ARG A 65 -10.54 -0.49 -2.52
CA ARG A 65 -11.32 -0.89 -3.72
C ARG A 65 -12.79 -0.48 -3.63
N ASN A 66 -13.40 -0.71 -2.47
CA ASN A 66 -14.81 -0.41 -2.19
C ASN A 66 -14.95 0.87 -1.36
N GLY A 67 -16.17 1.20 -0.93
CA GLY A 67 -16.44 2.25 0.05
C GLY A 67 -15.76 2.01 1.40
N HIS A 68 -16.05 2.83 2.41
CA HIS A 68 -15.46 2.61 3.73
C HIS A 68 -15.94 1.31 4.37
N ASN A 69 -17.22 1.01 4.17
CA ASN A 69 -17.76 -0.34 4.18
C ASN A 69 -18.21 -0.73 2.76
N GLU A 70 -18.62 -1.98 2.58
CA GLU A 70 -18.99 -2.56 1.28
C GLU A 70 -20.30 -2.00 0.70
N MET A 71 -21.16 -1.39 1.52
CA MET A 71 -22.44 -0.79 1.12
C MET A 71 -22.34 0.70 0.82
N ASP A 72 -21.25 1.36 1.25
CA ASP A 72 -21.00 2.77 1.00
C ASP A 72 -20.68 3.01 -0.48
N GLU A 73 -21.27 4.07 -1.05
CA GLU A 73 -20.93 4.57 -2.38
C GLU A 73 -19.90 5.72 -2.28
N PRO A 74 -18.60 5.44 -2.51
CA PRO A 74 -17.54 6.44 -2.34
C PRO A 74 -17.48 7.47 -3.48
N MET A 75 -18.14 7.23 -4.62
CA MET A 75 -18.14 8.17 -5.74
C MET A 75 -18.85 9.50 -5.41
N PHE A 76 -19.69 9.54 -4.37
CA PHE A 76 -20.35 10.77 -3.94
C PHE A 76 -19.37 11.83 -3.44
N THR A 77 -18.24 11.41 -2.86
CA THR A 77 -17.28 12.34 -2.25
C THR A 77 -15.88 12.24 -2.85
N GLN A 78 -15.48 11.10 -3.42
CA GLN A 78 -14.18 10.91 -4.09
C GLN A 78 -14.27 10.38 -5.54
N PRO A 79 -15.05 11.03 -6.43
CA PRO A 79 -15.33 10.49 -7.76
C PRO A 79 -14.09 10.32 -8.64
N LEU A 80 -13.13 11.25 -8.59
CA LEU A 80 -11.92 11.19 -9.43
C LEU A 80 -11.00 10.04 -9.02
N MET A 81 -10.77 9.88 -7.72
CA MET A 81 -9.95 8.78 -7.18
C MET A 81 -10.57 7.42 -7.50
N TYR A 82 -11.87 7.25 -7.28
CA TYR A 82 -12.53 5.96 -7.55
C TYR A 82 -12.68 5.66 -9.04
N LYS A 83 -12.76 6.68 -9.92
CA LYS A 83 -12.61 6.48 -11.38
C LYS A 83 -11.26 5.87 -11.74
N GLN A 84 -10.18 6.25 -11.06
CA GLN A 84 -8.85 5.66 -11.31
C GLN A 84 -8.75 4.26 -10.70
N ILE A 85 -9.22 4.07 -9.47
CA ILE A 85 -9.21 2.76 -8.78
C ILE A 85 -9.98 1.69 -9.58
N LYS A 86 -11.13 2.06 -10.17
CA LYS A 86 -11.92 1.14 -11.02
C LYS A 86 -11.17 0.65 -12.25
N LYS A 87 -10.19 1.42 -12.76
CA LYS A 87 -9.34 1.02 -13.90
C LYS A 87 -8.16 0.15 -13.49
N GLN A 88 -7.81 0.10 -12.21
CA GLN A 88 -6.67 -0.70 -11.74
C GLN A 88 -7.01 -2.19 -11.77
N LYS A 89 -6.13 -2.98 -12.36
CA LYS A 89 -6.12 -4.44 -12.14
C LYS A 89 -5.76 -4.72 -10.67
N PRO A 90 -6.38 -5.73 -10.02
CA PRO A 90 -5.96 -6.16 -8.69
C PRO A 90 -4.47 -6.50 -8.64
N VAL A 91 -3.80 -6.18 -7.53
CA VAL A 91 -2.36 -6.47 -7.34
C VAL A 91 -2.02 -7.95 -7.56
N LEU A 92 -2.85 -8.87 -7.05
CA LEU A 92 -2.67 -10.30 -7.23
C LEU A 92 -2.64 -10.67 -8.72
N GLN A 93 -3.56 -10.11 -9.51
CA GLN A 93 -3.61 -10.35 -10.95
C GLN A 93 -2.36 -9.77 -11.65
N LYS A 94 -1.96 -8.53 -11.31
CA LYS A 94 -0.75 -7.91 -11.89
C LYS A 94 0.50 -8.77 -11.62
N TYR A 95 0.64 -9.25 -10.39
CA TYR A 95 1.79 -10.03 -9.98
C TYR A 95 1.79 -11.44 -10.59
N ALA A 96 0.63 -12.09 -10.65
CA ALA A 96 0.49 -13.37 -11.35
C ALA A 96 0.80 -13.26 -12.84
N GLU A 97 0.31 -12.21 -13.52
CA GLU A 97 0.63 -11.94 -14.92
C GLU A 97 2.15 -11.78 -15.13
N LYS A 98 2.86 -11.12 -14.20
CA LYS A 98 4.32 -11.00 -14.21
C LYS A 98 5.00 -12.37 -14.07
N LEU A 99 4.65 -13.14 -13.03
CA LEU A 99 5.29 -14.44 -12.76
C LEU A 99 5.05 -15.48 -13.87
N ILE A 100 3.87 -15.45 -14.49
CA ILE A 100 3.56 -16.30 -15.65
C ILE A 100 4.42 -15.89 -16.86
N ALA A 101 4.58 -14.58 -17.10
CA ALA A 101 5.45 -14.09 -18.18
C ALA A 101 6.93 -14.45 -17.95
N GLU A 102 7.37 -14.53 -16.70
CA GLU A 102 8.71 -14.95 -16.30
C GLU A 102 8.88 -16.48 -16.28
N GLY A 103 7.79 -17.24 -16.44
CA GLY A 103 7.81 -18.70 -16.39
C GLY A 103 8.01 -19.29 -14.99
N ALA A 104 7.95 -18.46 -13.94
CA ALA A 104 8.09 -18.90 -12.55
C ALA A 104 6.84 -19.62 -12.03
N VAL A 105 5.68 -19.32 -12.60
CA VAL A 105 4.38 -19.92 -12.26
C VAL A 105 3.65 -20.27 -13.55
N SER A 106 3.06 -21.46 -13.63
CA SER A 106 2.20 -21.82 -14.76
C SER A 106 0.79 -21.24 -14.60
N ARG A 107 0.08 -21.03 -15.71
CA ARG A 107 -1.31 -20.56 -15.67
C ARG A 107 -2.22 -21.51 -14.87
N GLN A 108 -1.95 -22.81 -14.93
CA GLN A 108 -2.70 -23.84 -14.22
C GLN A 108 -2.48 -23.82 -12.71
N GLU A 109 -1.34 -23.33 -12.23
CA GLU A 109 -1.08 -23.16 -10.79
C GLU A 109 -1.71 -21.87 -10.23
N TYR A 110 -1.97 -20.88 -11.10
CA TYR A 110 -2.62 -19.63 -10.71
C TYR A 110 -4.16 -19.71 -10.71
N GLU A 111 -4.74 -20.46 -11.66
CA GLU A 111 -6.19 -20.67 -11.78
C GLU A 111 -6.75 -21.59 -10.68
#